data_AF-A0A096AJL3-F1
#
_entry.id   AF-A0A096AJL3-F1
#
_cell.length_a   1.000
_cell.length_b   1.000
_cell.length_c   1.000
_cell.angle_alpha   90.00
_cell.angle_beta   90.00
_cell.angle_gamma   90.00
#
_symmetry.space_group_name_H-M   'P 1'
#
loop_
_entity.id
_entity.type
_entity.pdbx_description
1 polymer ?
#
loop_
_entity_poly.entity_id
_entity_poly.type
_entity_poly.pdbx_seq_one_letter_code
_entity_poly.pdbx_strand_id
1 'polypeptide(L)'
;MTQSQSSESIKIYCTSQLKKQIKNIAALETKSISTYITDVLKKHFNQSIKTRQDELTTLKRDMDRIELLTLSLFKDLYLPLGKEENFEEICASVYRKD
;
A
#
# COMPACT_ATOMS: atom_id res chain seq x y z
N MET A 1 14.90 7.55 36.79
CA MET A 1 14.33 8.82 36.28
C MET A 1 13.41 8.45 35.13
N THR A 2 12.10 8.67 35.28
CA THR A 2 11.11 8.42 34.23
C THR A 2 11.34 9.43 33.10
N GLN A 3 11.74 8.96 31.92
CA GLN A 3 11.69 9.78 30.71
C GLN A 3 10.23 10.19 30.51
N SER A 4 9.89 11.41 30.84
CA SER A 4 8.66 12.04 30.42
C SER A 4 8.66 12.02 28.90
N GLN A 5 7.90 11.10 28.28
CA GLN A 5 7.60 11.20 26.85
C GLN A 5 7.03 12.60 26.64
N SER A 6 7.69 13.42 25.82
CA SER A 6 7.18 14.74 25.50
C SER A 6 5.77 14.56 24.96
N SER A 7 4.79 15.13 25.66
CA SER A 7 3.40 15.16 25.22
C SER A 7 3.27 16.21 24.12
N GLU A 8 3.91 15.95 22.98
CA GLU A 8 3.80 16.78 21.79
C GLU A 8 2.34 16.72 21.31
N SER A 9 1.64 17.83 21.53
CA SER A 9 0.27 18.00 21.09
C SER A 9 0.28 18.79 19.79
N ILE A 10 -0.46 18.29 18.81
CA ILE A 10 -0.58 18.95 17.49
C ILE A 10 -1.82 19.84 17.51
N LYS A 11 -1.66 21.10 17.10
CA LYS A 11 -2.80 22.00 16.88
C LYS A 11 -3.44 21.70 15.53
N ILE A 12 -4.73 21.37 15.54
CA ILE A 12 -5.51 21.11 14.32
C ILE A 12 -6.47 22.28 14.11
N TYR A 13 -6.34 22.94 12.96
CA TYR A 13 -7.25 24.00 12.54
C TYR A 13 -8.37 23.40 11.69
N CYS A 14 -9.60 23.80 11.97
CA CYS A 14 -10.79 23.34 11.26
C CYS A 14 -11.82 24.46 11.17
N THR A 15 -12.77 24.32 10.25
CA THR A 15 -13.89 25.26 10.14
C THR A 15 -14.77 25.19 11.39
N SER A 16 -15.50 26.27 11.66
CA SER A 16 -16.44 26.35 12.79
C SER A 16 -17.52 25.26 12.71
N GLN A 17 -17.99 24.94 11.49
CA GLN A 17 -18.94 23.87 11.24
C GLN A 17 -18.35 22.49 11.57
N LEU A 18 -17.14 22.19 11.07
CA LEU A 18 -16.46 20.93 11.34
C LEU A 18 -16.18 20.77 12.85
N LYS A 19 -15.77 21.86 13.52
CA LYS A 19 -15.57 21.88 14.98
C LYS A 19 -16.85 21.53 15.74
N LYS A 20 -18.01 22.04 15.31
CA LYS A 20 -19.31 21.69 15.91
C LYS A 20 -19.65 20.21 15.69
N GLN A 21 -19.44 19.71 14.47
CA GLN A 21 -19.69 18.29 14.14
C GLN A 21 -18.82 17.36 14.98
N ILE A 22 -17.51 17.63 15.06
CA ILE A 22 -16.56 16.86 15.88
C ILE A 22 -17.01 16.82 17.34
N LYS A 23 -17.41 17.97 17.90
CA LYS A 23 -17.91 18.04 19.29
C LYS A 23 -19.15 17.18 19.50
N ASN A 24 -20.12 17.27 18.60
CA ASN A 24 -21.37 16.53 18.71
C ASN A 24 -21.13 15.02 18.60
N ILE A 25 -20.31 14.57 17.65
CA ILE A 25 -20.02 13.14 17.45
C ILE A 25 -19.20 12.59 18.62
N ALA A 26 -18.18 13.32 19.08
CA ALA A 26 -17.41 12.90 20.25
C ALA A 26 -18.30 12.73 21.50
N ALA A 27 -19.27 13.63 21.69
CA ALA A 27 -20.26 13.51 22.77
C ALA A 27 -21.17 12.28 22.60
N LEU A 28 -21.66 12.01 21.38
CA LEU A 28 -22.47 10.82 21.08
C LEU A 28 -21.69 9.51 21.31
N GLU A 29 -20.39 9.50 21.03
CA GLU A 29 -19.51 8.36 21.29
C GLU A 29 -19.01 8.28 22.74
N THR A 30 -19.40 9.21 23.63
CA THR A 30 -18.90 9.30 25.01
C THR A 30 -17.36 9.40 25.09
N LYS A 31 -16.75 10.07 24.10
CA LYS A 31 -15.30 10.27 23.99
C LYS A 31 -14.91 11.73 24.18
N SER A 32 -13.67 11.95 24.62
CA SER A 32 -13.06 13.28 24.52
C SER A 32 -12.84 13.64 23.05
N ILE A 33 -12.85 14.94 22.73
CA ILE A 33 -12.56 15.43 21.37
C ILE A 33 -11.19 14.94 20.88
N SER A 34 -10.19 14.95 21.77
CA SER A 34 -8.83 14.51 21.44
C SER A 34 -8.79 13.02 21.08
N THR A 35 -9.47 12.19 21.88
CA THR A 35 -9.60 10.74 21.64
C THR A 35 -10.29 10.48 20.32
N TYR A 36 -11.42 11.14 20.07
CA TYR A 36 -12.17 10.98 18.82
C TYR A 36 -11.32 11.34 17.60
N ILE A 37 -10.65 12.51 17.61
CA ILE A 37 -9.78 12.92 16.50
C ILE A 37 -8.64 11.92 16.29
N THR A 38 -8.01 11.46 17.38
CA THR A 38 -6.93 10.48 17.32
C THR A 38 -7.39 9.16 16.69
N ASP A 39 -8.56 8.67 17.08
CA ASP A 39 -9.15 7.44 16.54
C ASP A 39 -9.45 7.59 15.04
N VAL A 40 -10.02 8.71 14.62
CA VAL A 40 -10.32 9.02 13.22
C VAL A 40 -9.04 9.05 12.39
N LEU A 41 -7.99 9.73 12.86
CA LEU A 41 -6.71 9.81 12.18
C LEU A 41 -6.05 8.44 12.05
N LYS A 42 -6.02 7.65 13.14
CA LYS A 42 -5.49 6.28 13.13
C LYS A 42 -6.23 5.40 12.15
N LYS A 43 -7.57 5.45 12.15
CA LYS A 43 -8.40 4.69 11.22
C LYS A 43 -8.10 5.05 9.77
N HIS A 44 -8.05 6.35 9.45
CA HIS A 44 -7.74 6.82 8.12
C HIS A 44 -6.34 6.40 7.66
N PHE A 45 -5.34 6.52 8.54
CA PHE A 45 -3.97 6.13 8.24
C PHE A 45 -3.86 4.62 7.97
N ASN A 46 -4.45 3.78 8.82
CA ASN A 46 -4.45 2.34 8.65
C ASN A 46 -5.17 1.91 7.36
N GLN A 47 -6.29 2.54 7.03
CA GLN A 47 -7.00 2.28 5.77
C GLN A 47 -6.17 2.69 4.55
N SER A 48 -5.48 3.83 4.63
CA SER A 48 -4.60 4.30 3.55
C SER A 48 -3.42 3.36 3.32
N ILE A 49 -2.78 2.88 4.39
CA ILE A 49 -1.69 1.88 4.29
C ILE A 49 -2.21 0.59 3.68
N LYS A 50 -3.34 0.08 4.18
CA LYS A 50 -3.92 -1.17 3.67
C LYS A 50 -4.22 -1.07 2.17
N THR A 51 -4.83 0.03 1.74
CA THR A 51 -5.16 0.26 0.32
C THR A 51 -3.90 0.24 -0.55
N ARG A 52 -2.84 0.93 -0.13
CA ARG A 52 -1.55 0.94 -0.86
C ARG A 52 -0.90 -0.45 -0.91
N GLN A 53 -1.04 -1.23 0.16
CA GLN A 53 -0.50 -2.59 0.20
C GLN A 53 -1.28 -3.53 -0.75
N ASP A 54 -2.60 -3.39 -0.81
CA ASP A 54 -3.46 -4.14 -1.73
C ASP A 54 -3.16 -3.74 -3.19
N GLU A 55 -2.94 -2.45 -3.47
CA GLU A 55 -2.49 -1.95 -4.78
C GLU A 55 -1.14 -2.53 -5.19
N LEU A 56 -0.16 -2.52 -4.30
CA LEU A 56 1.17 -3.07 -4.56
C LEU A 56 1.12 -4.59 -4.80
N THR A 57 0.28 -5.30 -4.03
CA THR A 57 0.08 -6.74 -4.19
C THR A 57 -0.56 -7.06 -5.53
N THR A 58 -1.53 -6.25 -5.96
CA THR A 58 -2.18 -6.38 -7.26
C THR A 58 -1.19 -6.14 -8.39
N LEU A 59 -0.41 -5.04 -8.31
CA LEU A 59 0.62 -4.72 -9.29
C LEU A 59 1.66 -5.84 -9.41
N LYS A 60 2.12 -6.41 -8.28
CA LYS A 60 3.03 -7.55 -8.29
C LYS A 60 2.42 -8.75 -9.01
N ARG A 61 1.17 -9.10 -8.71
CA ARG A 61 0.48 -10.21 -9.37
C ARG A 61 0.34 -10.00 -10.88
N ASP A 62 0.05 -8.78 -11.31
CA ASP A 62 -0.07 -8.47 -12.74
C ASP A 62 1.29 -8.55 -13.44
N MET A 63 2.37 -8.10 -12.78
CA MET A 63 3.74 -8.29 -13.27
C MET A 63 4.09 -9.79 -13.40
N ASP A 64 3.81 -10.59 -12.36
CA ASP A 64 4.05 -12.04 -12.38
C ASP A 64 3.28 -12.71 -13.54
N ARG A 65 2.05 -12.25 -13.83
CA ARG A 65 1.23 -12.76 -14.95
C ARG A 65 1.79 -12.38 -16.31
N ILE A 66 2.25 -11.14 -16.47
CA ILE A 66 2.88 -10.66 -17.71
C ILE A 66 4.16 -11.45 -17.98
N GLU A 67 4.95 -11.71 -16.93
CA GLU A 67 6.16 -12.51 -17.00
C GLU A 67 5.86 -13.94 -17.48
N LEU A 68 4.88 -14.61 -16.86
CA LEU A 68 4.45 -15.95 -17.26
C LEU A 68 3.92 -16.00 -18.71
N LEU A 69 3.12 -15.00 -19.11
CA LEU A 69 2.62 -14.92 -20.48
C LEU A 69 3.76 -14.75 -21.48
N THR A 70 4.71 -13.85 -21.17
CA THR A 70 5.88 -13.59 -22.00
C THR A 70 6.70 -14.87 -22.16
N LEU A 71 7.02 -15.57 -21.07
CA LEU A 71 7.74 -16.85 -21.13
C LEU A 71 6.99 -17.90 -21.96
N SER A 72 5.67 -18.00 -21.83
CA SER A 72 4.87 -18.94 -22.62
C SER A 72 4.96 -18.63 -24.11
N LEU A 73 4.81 -17.36 -24.50
CA LEU A 73 4.90 -16.93 -25.89
C LEU A 73 6.28 -17.20 -26.49
N PHE A 74 7.34 -16.91 -25.72
CA PHE A 74 8.70 -17.21 -26.15
C PHE A 74 8.94 -18.72 -26.27
N LYS A 75 8.46 -19.52 -25.32
CA LYS A 75 8.55 -20.98 -25.40
C LYS A 75 7.88 -21.50 -26.68
N ASP A 76 6.65 -21.07 -26.95
CA ASP A 76 5.89 -21.50 -28.14
C ASP A 76 6.54 -21.06 -29.47
N LEU A 77 7.36 -20.01 -29.45
CA LEU A 77 8.14 -19.54 -30.59
C LEU A 77 9.42 -20.35 -30.81
N TYR A 78 10.16 -20.66 -29.75
CA TYR A 78 11.51 -21.24 -29.86
C TYR A 78 11.55 -22.77 -29.83
N LEU A 79 10.61 -23.43 -29.14
CA LEU A 79 10.53 -24.90 -29.10
C LEU A 79 10.36 -25.51 -30.50
N PRO A 80 9.41 -25.04 -31.34
CA PRO A 80 9.21 -25.61 -32.68
C PRO A 80 10.38 -25.35 -33.63
N LEU A 81 11.23 -24.36 -33.31
CA LEU A 81 12.41 -24.01 -34.10
C LEU A 81 13.65 -24.80 -33.68
N GLY A 82 13.58 -25.65 -32.63
CA GLY A 82 14.74 -26.34 -32.07
C GLY A 82 15.79 -25.39 -31.50
N LYS A 83 15.39 -24.19 -31.05
CA LYS A 83 16.27 -23.11 -30.57
C LYS A 83 16.11 -22.86 -29.08
N GLU A 84 16.00 -23.93 -28.31
CA GLU A 84 15.78 -23.90 -26.85
C GLU A 84 16.92 -23.16 -26.12
N GLU A 85 18.17 -23.32 -26.59
CA GLU A 85 19.35 -22.64 -26.04
C GLU A 85 19.25 -21.10 -26.15
N ASN A 86 18.71 -20.59 -27.26
CA ASN A 86 18.49 -19.16 -27.45
C ASN A 86 17.39 -18.62 -26.53
N PHE A 87 16.40 -19.45 -26.20
CA PHE A 87 15.35 -19.10 -25.24
C PHE A 87 15.92 -19.00 -23.82
N GLU A 88 16.76 -19.95 -23.41
CA GLU A 88 17.44 -19.91 -22.11
C GLU A 88 18.36 -18.70 -21.97
N GLU A 89 19.10 -18.33 -23.02
CA GLU A 89 19.96 -17.14 -23.03
C GLU A 89 19.16 -15.84 -22.89
N ILE A 90 18.01 -15.73 -23.58
CA ILE A 90 17.10 -14.59 -23.45
C ILE A 90 16.55 -14.52 -22.03
N CYS A 91 16.06 -15.64 -21.47
CA CYS A 91 15.59 -15.68 -20.09
C CYS A 91 16.69 -15.25 -19.12
N ALA A 92 17.90 -15.80 -19.25
CA ALA A 92 19.03 -15.45 -18.41
C ALA A 92 19.40 -13.96 -18.49
N SER A 93 19.28 -13.32 -19.66
CA SER A 93 19.51 -11.88 -19.83
C SER A 93 18.42 -11.01 -19.21
N VAL A 94 17.17 -11.46 -19.20
CA VAL A 94 16.02 -10.75 -18.62
C VAL A 94 16.01 -10.87 -17.09
N TYR A 95 16.37 -12.04 -16.56
CA TYR A 95 16.44 -12.32 -15.13
C TYR A 95 17.75 -11.88 -14.46
N ARG A 96 18.83 -11.66 -15.23
CA ARG A 96 19.99 -10.90 -14.76
C ARG A 96 19.67 -9.40 -14.77
N LYS A 97 18.79 -8.98 -13.86
CA LYS A 97 18.91 -7.65 -13.26
C LYS A 97 19.74 -7.84 -12.00
N ASP A 98 20.88 -7.16 -11.96
CA ASP A 98 21.83 -6.96 -10.85
C ASP A 98 21.50 -7.65 -9.50
#